data_AF-A0A946MTN0-F1
#
_entry.id   AF-A0A946MTN0-F1
#
_cell.length_a   1.000
_cell.length_b   1.000
_cell.length_c   1.000
_cell.angle_alpha   90.00
_cell.angle_beta   90.00
_cell.angle_gamma   90.00
#
_symmetry.space_group_name_H-M   'P 1'
#
loop_
_entity.id
_entity.type
_entity.pdbx_description
1 polymer ?
#
loop_
_entity_poly.entity_id
_entity_poly.type
_entity_poly.pdbx_seq_one_letter_code
_entity_poly.pdbx_strand_id
1 'polypeptide(L)'
;MDLQPTVITWILVGFGIITVMGLLYAQFLLLREPQGQKARNLIIGKGEDWRDRSHFRFSYGLAWADWMVWMPLMVSGTIGVSLGQVWGYVVWGAAGIISLYTGVVLWFAEREYVYPSCGPLAYYTYIWGNFVYWGILAIVYAGLRLSGVLF
;
A
#
# COMPACT_ATOMS: atom_id res chain seq x y z
N MET A 1 11.29 20.92 -17.22
CA MET A 1 11.03 21.59 -15.93
C MET A 1 11.32 20.58 -14.85
N ASP A 2 12.40 20.76 -14.10
CA ASP A 2 12.73 19.86 -12.99
C ASP A 2 11.99 20.32 -11.74
N LEU A 3 11.18 19.43 -11.17
CA LEU A 3 10.41 19.66 -9.96
C LEU A 3 11.23 19.19 -8.75
N GLN A 4 12.20 20.00 -8.31
CA GLN A 4 13.14 19.61 -7.25
C GLN A 4 12.45 19.07 -5.99
N PRO A 5 12.90 17.93 -5.43
CA PRO A 5 12.32 17.36 -4.20
C PRO A 5 12.31 18.39 -3.06
N THR A 6 11.20 18.46 -2.33
CA THR A 6 11.07 19.31 -1.15
C THR A 6 11.11 18.49 0.13
N VAL A 7 11.11 19.14 1.30
CA VAL A 7 11.01 18.44 2.59
C VAL A 7 9.76 17.54 2.64
N ILE A 8 8.64 18.02 2.08
CA ILE A 8 7.39 17.26 1.99
C ILE A 8 7.58 15.99 1.14
N THR A 9 8.36 16.08 0.05
CA THR A 9 8.71 14.90 -0.77
C THR A 9 9.32 13.81 0.10
N TRP A 10 10.35 14.15 0.88
CA TRP A 10 11.08 13.18 1.70
C TRP A 10 10.22 12.62 2.84
N ILE A 11 9.37 13.44 3.46
CA ILE A 11 8.40 12.97 4.46
C ILE A 11 7.47 11.92 3.86
N LEU A 12 6.89 12.19 2.69
CA LEU A 12 5.95 11.28 2.05
C LEU A 12 6.62 10.01 1.49
N VAL A 13 7.85 10.11 0.98
CA VAL A 13 8.65 8.94 0.58
C VAL A 13 8.93 8.06 1.80
N GLY A 14 9.40 8.64 2.90
CA GLY A 14 9.67 7.91 4.14
C GLY A 14 8.41 7.26 4.71
N PHE A 15 7.30 8.01 4.77
CA PHE A 15 6.01 7.49 5.21
C PHE A 15 5.52 6.34 4.31
N GLY A 16 5.67 6.49 2.99
CA GLY A 16 5.36 5.45 2.02
C GLY A 16 6.15 4.18 2.31
N ILE A 17 7.49 4.25 2.36
CA ILE A 17 8.36 3.09 2.60
C ILE A 17 7.96 2.35 3.89
N ILE A 18 7.79 3.08 5.00
CA ILE A 18 7.39 2.49 6.29
C ILE A 18 6.06 1.76 6.17
N THR A 19 5.08 2.37 5.48
CA THR A 19 3.76 1.80 5.25
C THR A 19 3.84 0.48 4.48
N VAL A 20 4.69 0.41 3.45
CA VAL A 20 4.73 -0.77 2.56
C VAL A 20 5.51 -1.94 3.15
N MET A 21 6.51 -1.69 4.00
CA MET A 21 7.43 -2.72 4.48
C MET A 21 6.72 -3.93 5.14
N GLY A 22 5.75 -3.66 6.01
CA GLY A 22 5.00 -4.73 6.69
C GLY A 22 4.18 -5.57 5.72
N LEU A 23 3.52 -4.92 4.76
CA LEU A 23 2.71 -5.58 3.74
C LEU A 23 3.58 -6.43 2.81
N LEU A 24 4.74 -5.92 2.37
CA LEU A 24 5.63 -6.68 1.48
C LEU A 24 6.16 -7.95 2.13
N TYR A 25 6.48 -7.90 3.41
CA TYR A 25 6.90 -9.09 4.12
C TYR A 25 5.77 -10.14 4.15
N ALA A 26 4.54 -9.71 4.48
CA ALA A 26 3.38 -10.60 4.49
C ALA A 26 3.10 -11.21 3.10
N GLN A 27 3.12 -10.37 2.06
CA GLN A 27 2.90 -10.80 0.67
C GLN A 27 4.01 -11.70 0.16
N PHE A 28 5.26 -11.42 0.48
CA PHE A 28 6.39 -12.25 0.10
C PHE A 28 6.27 -13.66 0.68
N LEU A 29 5.94 -13.77 1.98
CA LEU A 29 5.68 -15.07 2.61
C LEU A 29 4.51 -15.80 1.94
N LEU A 30 3.43 -15.07 1.65
CA LEU A 30 2.24 -15.62 1.00
C LEU A 30 2.52 -16.12 -0.42
N LEU A 31 3.35 -15.42 -1.19
CA LEU A 31 3.73 -15.81 -2.56
C LEU A 31 4.74 -16.97 -2.58
N ARG A 32 5.69 -16.99 -1.64
CA ARG A 32 6.72 -18.02 -1.55
C ARG A 32 6.18 -19.36 -1.04
N GLU A 33 5.35 -19.34 -0.01
CA GLU A 33 4.79 -20.55 0.63
C GLU A 33 3.27 -20.41 0.82
N PRO A 34 2.47 -20.36 -0.28
CA PRO A 34 1.03 -20.12 -0.18
C PRO A 34 0.28 -21.16 0.65
N GLN A 35 0.74 -22.42 0.61
CA GLN A 35 0.16 -23.49 1.43
C GLN A 35 0.88 -23.70 2.77
N GLY A 36 1.91 -22.90 3.06
CA GLY A 36 2.67 -22.99 4.29
C GLY A 36 1.86 -22.55 5.50
N GLN A 37 2.06 -23.24 6.63
CA GLN A 37 1.37 -22.93 7.89
C GLN A 37 1.58 -21.47 8.31
N LYS A 38 2.78 -20.90 8.06
CA LYS A 38 3.09 -19.50 8.38
C LYS A 38 2.24 -18.51 7.58
N ALA A 39 2.11 -18.71 6.26
CA ALA A 39 1.29 -17.85 5.41
C ALA A 39 -0.19 -17.96 5.77
N ARG A 40 -0.69 -19.19 6.00
CA ARG A 40 -2.07 -19.41 6.45
C ARG A 40 -2.35 -18.75 7.79
N ASN A 41 -1.49 -18.94 8.78
CA ASN A 41 -1.64 -18.34 10.09
C ASN A 41 -1.61 -16.80 10.04
N LEU A 42 -0.86 -16.22 9.10
CA LEU A 42 -0.75 -14.77 8.95
C LEU A 42 -2.00 -14.16 8.30
N ILE A 43 -2.59 -14.82 7.31
CA ILE A 43 -3.73 -14.30 6.54
C ILE A 43 -5.06 -14.65 7.22
N ILE A 44 -5.25 -15.91 7.59
CA ILE A 44 -6.52 -16.46 8.08
C ILE A 44 -6.58 -16.50 9.62
N GLY A 45 -5.42 -16.61 10.28
CA GLY A 45 -5.35 -16.94 11.70
C GLY A 45 -5.43 -18.46 11.96
N LYS A 46 -5.85 -18.85 13.17
CA LYS A 46 -6.06 -20.26 13.55
C LYS A 46 -7.53 -20.66 13.31
N GLY A 47 -7.93 -20.78 12.06
CA GLY A 47 -9.27 -21.21 11.65
C GLY A 47 -9.22 -21.91 10.29
N GLU A 48 -10.07 -22.91 10.08
CA GLU A 48 -10.25 -23.56 8.77
C GLU A 48 -11.74 -23.63 8.42
N ASP A 49 -12.35 -22.49 8.09
CA ASP A 49 -13.69 -22.41 7.50
C ASP A 49 -13.64 -22.10 5.99
N TRP A 50 -14.75 -22.32 5.28
CA TRP A 50 -14.83 -22.03 3.84
C TRP A 50 -14.62 -20.54 3.51
N ARG A 51 -14.97 -19.65 4.46
CA ARG A 51 -14.77 -18.20 4.38
C ARG A 51 -13.29 -17.86 4.29
N ASP A 52 -12.46 -18.63 4.97
CA ASP A 52 -11.01 -18.49 5.01
C ASP A 52 -10.34 -18.86 3.69
N ARG A 53 -10.91 -19.82 2.94
CA ARG A 53 -10.41 -20.14 1.59
C ARG A 53 -10.68 -19.02 0.60
N SER A 54 -11.83 -18.36 0.71
CA SER A 54 -12.20 -17.25 -0.17
C SER A 54 -11.35 -16.02 0.14
N HIS A 55 -11.20 -15.71 1.42
CA HIS A 55 -10.30 -14.68 1.92
C HIS A 55 -8.85 -14.92 1.47
N PHE A 56 -8.33 -16.13 1.66
CA PHE A 56 -7.00 -16.49 1.19
C PHE A 56 -6.79 -16.24 -0.31
N ARG A 57 -7.74 -16.67 -1.15
CA ARG A 57 -7.66 -16.46 -2.61
C ARG A 57 -7.66 -14.98 -2.96
N PHE A 58 -8.48 -14.19 -2.27
CA PHE A 58 -8.54 -12.76 -2.43
C PHE A 58 -7.21 -12.09 -2.04
N SER A 59 -6.67 -12.36 -0.86
CA SER A 59 -5.39 -11.82 -0.39
C SER A 59 -4.22 -12.29 -1.27
N TYR A 60 -4.25 -13.54 -1.76
CA TYR A 60 -3.24 -14.08 -2.68
C TYR A 60 -3.28 -13.37 -4.04
N GLY A 61 -4.48 -13.10 -4.57
CA GLY A 61 -4.65 -12.34 -5.79
C GLY A 61 -4.16 -10.89 -5.65
N LEU A 62 -4.46 -10.25 -4.53
CA LEU A 62 -3.95 -8.90 -4.23
C LEU A 62 -2.42 -8.89 -4.09
N ALA A 63 -1.81 -9.89 -3.45
CA ALA A 63 -0.36 -9.99 -3.38
C ALA A 63 0.28 -10.04 -4.78
N TRP A 64 -0.28 -10.81 -5.71
CA TRP A 64 0.19 -10.81 -7.10
C TRP A 64 -0.01 -9.45 -7.78
N ALA A 65 -1.18 -8.83 -7.63
CA ALA A 65 -1.47 -7.52 -8.21
C ALA A 65 -0.50 -6.44 -7.69
N ASP A 66 -0.20 -6.47 -6.40
CA ASP A 66 0.70 -5.52 -5.77
C ASP A 66 2.13 -5.71 -6.30
N TRP A 67 2.64 -6.93 -6.35
CA TRP A 67 4.00 -7.19 -6.85
C TRP A 67 4.17 -6.91 -8.35
N MET A 68 3.13 -7.15 -9.16
CA MET A 68 3.19 -6.98 -10.62
C MET A 68 2.90 -5.55 -11.09
N VAL A 69 2.06 -4.81 -10.36
CA VAL A 69 1.56 -3.50 -10.80
C VAL A 69 1.90 -2.41 -9.80
N TRP A 70 1.39 -2.51 -8.58
CA TRP A 70 1.47 -1.39 -7.64
C TRP A 70 2.91 -1.12 -7.17
N MET A 71 3.68 -2.15 -6.84
CA MET A 71 5.06 -2.04 -6.38
C MET A 71 6.00 -1.44 -7.44
N PRO A 72 6.00 -1.90 -8.70
CA PRO A 72 6.76 -1.25 -9.76
C PRO A 72 6.43 0.25 -9.89
N LEU A 73 5.15 0.63 -9.82
CA LEU A 73 4.72 2.03 -9.86
C LEU A 73 5.22 2.80 -8.63
N MET A 74 5.07 2.22 -7.44
CA MET A 74 5.53 2.84 -6.19
C MET A 74 7.04 3.09 -6.20
N VAL A 75 7.84 2.10 -6.61
CA VAL A 75 9.30 2.20 -6.67
C VAL A 75 9.74 3.19 -7.76
N SER A 76 9.24 3.04 -8.98
CA SER A 76 9.62 3.91 -10.09
C SER A 76 9.16 5.36 -9.89
N GLY A 77 7.94 5.57 -9.39
CA GLY A 77 7.43 6.88 -9.02
C GLY A 77 8.26 7.52 -7.91
N THR A 78 8.64 6.76 -6.88
CA THR A 78 9.53 7.25 -5.81
C THR A 78 10.90 7.66 -6.35
N ILE A 79 11.50 6.88 -7.24
CA ILE A 79 12.77 7.24 -7.91
C ILE A 79 12.58 8.52 -8.71
N GLY A 80 11.55 8.60 -9.56
CA GLY A 80 11.31 9.76 -10.41
C GLY A 80 11.10 11.03 -9.60
N VAL A 81 10.25 10.98 -8.56
CA VAL A 81 10.00 12.10 -7.64
C VAL A 81 11.28 12.52 -6.92
N SER A 82 12.09 11.57 -6.44
CA SER A 82 13.36 11.85 -5.76
C SER A 82 14.40 12.48 -6.68
N LEU A 83 14.32 12.23 -7.99
CA LEU A 83 15.17 12.85 -9.01
C LEU A 83 14.55 14.13 -9.60
N GLY A 84 13.41 14.59 -9.08
CA GLY A 84 12.70 15.78 -9.55
C GLY A 84 12.06 15.63 -10.93
N GLN A 85 11.88 14.41 -11.42
CA GLN A 85 11.34 14.12 -12.74
C GLN A 85 9.82 14.24 -12.76
N VAL A 86 9.27 14.98 -13.74
CA VAL A 86 7.82 15.21 -13.90
C VAL A 86 7.03 13.90 -14.00
N TRP A 87 7.53 12.94 -14.79
CA TRP A 87 6.87 11.63 -14.94
C TRP A 87 6.81 10.88 -13.61
N GLY A 88 7.78 11.11 -12.71
CA GLY A 88 7.82 10.50 -11.38
C GLY A 88 6.57 10.84 -10.60
N TYR A 89 6.19 12.13 -10.57
CA TYR A 89 4.98 12.58 -9.86
C TYR A 89 3.70 11.98 -10.43
N VAL A 90 3.62 11.79 -11.76
CA VAL A 90 2.47 11.15 -12.41
C VAL A 90 2.36 9.68 -12.00
N VAL A 91 3.46 8.94 -12.08
CA VAL A 91 3.52 7.52 -11.71
C VAL A 91 3.23 7.33 -10.21
N TRP A 92 3.77 8.22 -9.39
CA TRP A 92 3.58 8.20 -7.94
C TRP A 92 2.15 8.54 -7.53
N GLY A 93 1.51 9.49 -8.22
CA GLY A 93 0.08 9.75 -8.09
C GLY A 93 -0.78 8.54 -8.48
N ALA A 94 -0.44 7.85 -9.58
CA ALA A 94 -1.14 6.62 -9.97
C ALA A 94 -1.00 5.50 -8.93
N ALA A 95 0.21 5.32 -8.36
CA ALA A 95 0.43 4.41 -7.24
C ALA A 95 -0.42 4.80 -6.02
N GLY A 96 -0.57 6.11 -5.76
CA GLY A 96 -1.45 6.65 -4.72
C GLY A 96 -2.92 6.33 -4.95
N ILE A 97 -3.42 6.42 -6.18
CA ILE A 97 -4.80 6.07 -6.55
C ILE A 97 -5.08 4.59 -6.28
N ILE A 98 -4.19 3.72 -6.73
CA ILE A 98 -4.33 2.27 -6.50
C ILE A 98 -4.29 1.97 -5.01
N SER A 99 -3.38 2.59 -4.26
CA SER A 99 -3.26 2.41 -2.81
C SER A 99 -4.52 2.86 -2.07
N LEU A 100 -5.09 4.01 -2.44
CA LEU A 100 -6.35 4.51 -1.89
C LEU A 100 -7.50 3.55 -2.18
N TYR A 101 -7.66 3.14 -3.44
CA TYR A 101 -8.74 2.23 -3.85
C TYR A 101 -8.65 0.90 -3.11
N THR A 102 -7.49 0.25 -3.14
CA THR A 102 -7.27 -1.04 -2.48
C THR A 102 -7.40 -0.91 -0.96
N GLY A 103 -6.85 0.14 -0.36
CA GLY A 103 -6.93 0.40 1.07
C GLY A 103 -8.37 0.54 1.57
N VAL A 104 -9.22 1.25 0.82
CA VAL A 104 -10.66 1.37 1.14
C VAL A 104 -11.36 0.02 1.02
N VAL A 105 -11.07 -0.77 -0.02
CA VAL A 105 -11.64 -2.13 -0.15
C VAL A 105 -11.23 -3.01 1.05
N LEU A 106 -9.97 -2.94 1.47
CA LEU A 106 -9.44 -3.74 2.58
C LEU A 106 -10.02 -3.32 3.94
N TRP A 107 -10.36 -2.04 4.16
CA TRP A 107 -11.10 -1.61 5.35
C TRP A 107 -12.42 -2.33 5.58
N PHE A 108 -13.05 -2.84 4.51
CA PHE A 108 -14.28 -3.61 4.62
C PHE A 108 -14.01 -5.11 4.55
N ALA A 109 -13.18 -5.56 3.60
CA ALA A 109 -12.92 -6.97 3.37
C ALA A 109 -12.15 -7.65 4.52
N GLU A 110 -11.21 -6.94 5.16
CA GLU A 110 -10.33 -7.50 6.20
C GLU A 110 -10.85 -7.26 7.61
N ARG A 111 -12.02 -6.62 7.75
CA ARG A 111 -12.50 -6.15 9.04
C ARG A 111 -12.68 -7.30 10.00
N GLU A 112 -13.35 -8.38 9.59
CA GLU A 112 -13.61 -9.52 10.46
C GLU A 112 -12.34 -10.29 10.86
N TYR A 113 -11.30 -10.24 10.02
CA TYR A 113 -10.06 -11.00 10.23
C TYR A 113 -9.06 -10.27 11.12
N VAL A 114 -8.97 -8.94 10.98
CA VAL A 114 -7.89 -8.16 11.63
C VAL A 114 -8.41 -7.28 12.75
N TYR A 115 -9.61 -6.71 12.62
CA TYR A 115 -10.16 -5.75 13.59
C TYR A 115 -10.29 -6.34 15.00
N PRO A 116 -10.77 -7.58 15.23
CA PRO A 116 -10.89 -8.15 16.56
C PRO A 116 -9.55 -8.29 17.30
N SER A 117 -8.45 -8.47 16.56
CA SER A 117 -7.13 -8.73 17.14
C SER A 117 -6.35 -7.48 17.52
N CYS A 118 -6.55 -6.36 16.81
CA CYS A 118 -5.77 -5.13 17.02
C CYS A 118 -6.59 -3.92 17.49
N GLY A 119 -7.91 -4.00 17.41
CA GLY A 119 -8.82 -2.91 17.80
C GLY A 119 -8.92 -1.77 16.78
N PRO A 120 -9.82 -0.79 17.05
CA PRO A 120 -10.21 0.23 16.07
C PRO A 120 -9.06 1.13 15.63
N LEU A 121 -8.26 1.61 16.58
CA LEU A 121 -7.19 2.55 16.29
C LEU A 121 -6.18 1.89 15.34
N ALA A 122 -5.62 0.74 15.73
CA ALA A 122 -4.61 0.07 14.93
C ALA A 122 -5.13 -0.38 13.56
N TYR A 123 -6.39 -0.81 13.47
CA TYR A 123 -7.01 -1.20 12.20
C TYR A 123 -7.12 -0.02 11.22
N TYR A 124 -7.73 1.09 11.66
CA TYR A 124 -8.03 2.22 10.79
C TYR A 124 -6.87 3.20 10.60
N THR A 125 -5.83 3.16 11.43
CA THR A 125 -4.65 4.02 11.27
C THR A 125 -3.44 3.24 10.77
N TYR A 126 -3.01 2.20 11.49
CA TYR A 126 -1.71 1.58 11.24
C TYR A 126 -1.74 0.47 10.19
N ILE A 127 -2.73 -0.42 10.24
CA ILE A 127 -2.77 -1.59 9.35
C ILE A 127 -3.28 -1.21 7.97
N TRP A 128 -4.46 -0.60 7.88
CA TRP A 128 -5.06 -0.26 6.58
C TRP A 128 -5.14 1.24 6.32
N GLY A 129 -5.16 2.05 7.39
CA GLY A 129 -5.23 3.51 7.30
C GLY A 129 -4.07 4.15 6.56
N ASN A 130 -2.85 3.70 6.87
CA ASN A 130 -1.64 4.27 6.29
C ASN A 130 -1.64 4.24 4.76
N PHE A 131 -2.18 3.18 4.13
CA PHE A 131 -2.33 3.10 2.67
C PHE A 131 -3.29 4.15 2.12
N VAL A 132 -4.42 4.36 2.80
CA VAL A 132 -5.40 5.39 2.43
C VAL A 132 -4.82 6.79 2.60
N TYR A 133 -4.20 7.07 3.75
CA TYR A 133 -3.61 8.37 4.04
C TYR A 133 -2.47 8.68 3.09
N TRP A 134 -1.57 7.73 2.89
CA TRP A 134 -0.47 7.88 1.95
C TRP A 134 -0.98 8.08 0.53
N GLY A 135 -1.98 7.29 0.10
CA GLY A 135 -2.59 7.41 -1.22
C GLY A 135 -3.18 8.80 -1.48
N ILE A 136 -3.99 9.32 -0.56
CA ILE A 136 -4.55 10.68 -0.67
C ILE A 136 -3.44 11.73 -0.72
N LEU A 137 -2.47 11.66 0.21
CA LEU A 137 -1.39 12.63 0.27
C LEU A 137 -0.51 12.61 -0.98
N ALA A 138 -0.20 11.43 -1.53
CA ALA A 138 0.57 11.28 -2.76
C ALA A 138 -0.18 11.87 -3.96
N ILE A 139 -1.49 11.60 -4.10
CA ILE A 139 -2.32 12.15 -5.18
C ILE A 139 -2.36 13.68 -5.11
N VAL A 140 -2.69 14.22 -3.93
CA VAL A 140 -2.82 15.68 -3.72
C VAL A 140 -1.48 16.36 -3.96
N TYR A 141 -0.40 15.83 -3.38
CA TYR A 141 0.93 16.41 -3.53
C TYR A 141 1.42 16.35 -4.97
N ALA A 142 1.26 15.21 -5.66
CA ALA A 142 1.60 15.10 -7.07
C ALA A 142 0.82 16.11 -7.92
N GLY A 143 -0.49 16.23 -7.69
CA GLY A 143 -1.35 17.20 -8.37
C GLY A 143 -0.88 18.65 -8.19
N LEU A 144 -0.58 19.06 -6.95
CA LEU A 144 -0.10 20.41 -6.64
C LEU A 144 1.27 20.70 -7.28
N ARG A 145 2.18 19.73 -7.23
CA ARG A 145 3.51 19.87 -7.85
C ARG A 145 3.42 19.99 -9.37
N LEU A 146 2.57 19.18 -9.99
CA LEU A 146 2.32 19.21 -11.43
C LEU A 146 1.59 20.47 -11.89
N SER A 147 0.79 21.11 -11.02
CA SER A 147 0.16 22.41 -11.30
C SER A 147 1.10 23.61 -11.08
N GLY A 148 2.36 23.38 -10.70
CA GLY A 148 3.36 24.43 -10.51
C GLY A 148 3.41 25.05 -9.11
N VAL A 149 2.76 24.45 -8.11
CA VAL A 149 2.85 24.93 -6.72
C VAL A 149 4.23 24.61 -6.14
N LEU A 150 4.87 25.64 -5.59
CA LEU A 150 6.16 25.55 -4.90
C LEU A 150 5.92 25.46 -3.38
N PHE A 151 6.68 24.60 -2.71
CA PHE A 151 6.63 24.35 -1.27
C PHE A 151 8.01 24.56 -0.66
#